data_AF-A0A1D3TSQ5-F1
#
_entry.id   AF-A0A1D3TSQ5-F1
#
_cell.length_a   1.000
_cell.length_b   1.000
_cell.length_c   1.000
_cell.angle_alpha   90.00
_cell.angle_beta   90.00
_cell.angle_gamma   90.00
#
_symmetry.space_group_name_H-M   'P 1'
#
loop_
_entity.id
_entity.type
_entity.pdbx_description
1 polymer ?
#
loop_
_entity_poly.entity_id
_entity_poly.type
_entity_poly.pdbx_seq_one_letter_code
_entity_poly.pdbx_strand_id
1 'polypeptide(L)'
;MTRDMKSSIEQKYKKGNQILFSRDSECLQELIRLIEMQKHRTLVMWAFDCVRAPIEMLKERYPDEARPGRALELAEAWARGNVKMPEARRAILDAHAAAKEMEDRADIALAHAVGHASATVHVETHALGLVFYELTAVVLRAGLESYESAVEEKLRYYYDRLLYWQENIDKIQVCWAKFLLDDARPNKEKVLNEKRRPGKRSSRQE
;
A
#
# COMPACT_ATOMS: atom_id res chain seq x y z
N MET A 1 -12.00 -4.44 17.28
CA MET A 1 -11.48 -5.67 16.63
C MET A 1 -12.19 -6.93 17.13
N THR A 2 -12.39 -7.95 16.29
CA THR A 2 -12.95 -9.27 16.66
C THR A 2 -11.90 -10.20 17.29
N ARG A 3 -12.35 -11.21 18.08
CA ARG A 3 -11.46 -12.18 18.77
C ARG A 3 -10.69 -13.08 17.80
N ASP A 4 -11.32 -13.44 16.68
CA ASP A 4 -10.73 -14.31 15.66
C ASP A 4 -9.60 -13.61 14.89
N MET A 5 -9.72 -12.30 14.69
CA MET A 5 -8.69 -11.52 14.03
C MET A 5 -7.41 -11.41 14.87
N LYS A 6 -7.52 -11.18 16.19
CA LYS A 6 -6.36 -11.14 17.10
C LYS A 6 -5.57 -12.45 17.03
N SER A 7 -6.30 -13.56 17.08
CA SER A 7 -5.73 -14.92 16.96
C SER A 7 -4.94 -15.09 15.66
N SER A 8 -5.42 -14.56 14.52
CA SER A 8 -4.72 -14.66 13.24
C SER A 8 -3.40 -13.87 13.20
N ILE A 9 -3.39 -12.63 13.70
CA ILE A 9 -2.20 -11.77 13.73
C ILE A 9 -1.14 -12.37 14.66
N GLU A 10 -1.53 -12.77 15.87
CA GLU A 10 -0.62 -13.38 16.84
C GLU A 10 -0.01 -14.68 16.32
N GLN A 11 -0.81 -15.52 15.63
CA GLN A 11 -0.30 -16.75 15.02
C GLN A 11 0.74 -16.45 13.94
N LYS A 12 0.47 -15.49 13.05
CA LYS A 12 1.45 -15.08 12.02
C LYS A 12 2.71 -14.48 12.63
N TYR A 13 2.57 -13.69 13.70
CA TYR A 13 3.71 -13.13 14.43
C TYR A 13 4.57 -14.23 15.06
N LYS A 14 3.96 -15.18 15.77
CA LYS A 14 4.66 -16.33 16.40
C LYS A 14 5.36 -17.23 15.38
N LYS A 15 4.81 -17.34 14.17
CA LYS A 15 5.42 -18.06 13.04
C LYS A 15 6.54 -17.30 12.33
N GLY A 16 6.82 -16.06 12.72
CA GLY A 16 7.88 -15.25 12.12
C GLY A 16 7.52 -14.71 10.73
N ASN A 17 6.23 -14.62 10.38
CA ASN A 17 5.82 -14.09 9.09
C ASN A 17 6.29 -12.63 8.93
N GLN A 18 6.72 -12.28 7.71
CA GLN A 18 7.09 -10.90 7.36
C GLN A 18 5.87 -9.98 7.21
N ILE A 19 4.68 -10.54 6.93
CA ILE A 19 3.43 -9.80 6.76
C ILE A 19 2.36 -10.43 7.66
N LEU A 20 1.68 -9.59 8.45
CA LEU A 20 0.64 -10.04 9.38
C LEU A 20 -0.78 -9.87 8.82
N PHE A 21 -0.94 -9.02 7.81
CA PHE A 21 -2.22 -8.72 7.17
C PHE A 21 -2.32 -9.35 5.78
N SER A 22 -3.53 -9.61 5.33
CA SER A 22 -3.79 -10.10 3.98
C SER A 22 -5.13 -9.58 3.48
N ARG A 23 -5.44 -9.85 2.22
CA ARG A 23 -6.76 -9.56 1.63
C ARG A 23 -7.92 -10.25 2.36
N ASP A 24 -7.64 -11.27 3.18
CA ASP A 24 -8.64 -12.03 3.94
C ASP A 24 -8.73 -11.54 5.39
N SER A 25 -7.93 -10.54 5.78
CA SER A 25 -8.04 -9.90 7.09
C SER A 25 -9.39 -9.19 7.21
N GLU A 26 -10.17 -9.57 8.22
CA GLU A 26 -11.53 -9.08 8.44
C GLU A 26 -11.59 -7.55 8.59
N CYS A 27 -10.69 -6.95 9.39
CA CYS A 27 -10.61 -5.49 9.54
C CYS A 27 -10.37 -4.72 8.23
N LEU A 28 -9.83 -5.37 7.20
CA LEU A 28 -9.50 -4.70 5.94
C LEU A 28 -10.65 -4.72 4.96
N GLN A 29 -11.73 -5.48 5.21
CA GLN A 29 -12.75 -5.71 4.20
C GLN A 29 -13.47 -4.42 3.79
N GLU A 30 -13.72 -3.49 4.72
CA GLU A 30 -14.34 -2.21 4.40
C GLU A 30 -13.42 -1.33 3.54
N LEU A 31 -12.14 -1.21 3.93
CA LEU A 31 -11.14 -0.46 3.17
C LEU A 31 -10.89 -1.08 1.79
N ILE A 32 -10.83 -2.41 1.68
CA ILE A 32 -10.68 -3.12 0.40
C ILE A 32 -11.85 -2.80 -0.53
N ARG A 33 -13.10 -2.87 -0.04
CA ARG A 33 -14.28 -2.50 -0.85
C ARG A 33 -14.20 -1.05 -1.31
N LEU A 34 -13.74 -0.14 -0.45
CA LEU A 34 -13.55 1.25 -0.83
C LEU A 34 -12.49 1.37 -1.94
N ILE A 35 -11.33 0.71 -1.81
CA ILE A 35 -10.25 0.67 -2.80
C ILE A 35 -10.74 0.13 -4.15
N GLU A 36 -11.54 -0.93 -4.17
CA GLU A 36 -12.07 -1.56 -5.39
C GLU A 36 -12.97 -0.63 -6.23
N MET A 37 -13.56 0.40 -5.60
CA MET A 37 -14.43 1.36 -6.27
C MET A 37 -13.67 2.58 -6.83
N GLN A 38 -12.38 2.71 -6.53
CA GLN A 38 -11.64 3.91 -6.88
C GLN A 38 -11.06 3.87 -8.29
N LYS A 39 -10.95 5.08 -8.88
CA LYS A 39 -10.12 5.34 -10.05
C LYS A 39 -8.66 5.07 -9.70
N HIS A 40 -7.86 4.68 -10.70
CA HIS A 40 -6.43 4.41 -10.51
C HIS A 40 -5.70 5.64 -9.93
N ARG A 41 -5.94 6.81 -10.51
CA ARG A 41 -5.38 8.10 -10.04
C ARG A 41 -5.74 8.47 -8.60
N THR A 42 -6.93 8.10 -8.12
CA THR A 42 -7.30 8.26 -6.70
C THR A 42 -6.39 7.44 -5.80
N LEU A 43 -6.17 6.17 -6.14
CA LEU A 43 -5.31 5.27 -5.36
C LEU A 43 -3.84 5.71 -5.40
N VAL A 44 -3.37 6.25 -6.53
CA VAL A 44 -2.02 6.80 -6.64
C VAL A 44 -1.81 7.94 -5.65
N MET A 45 -2.68 8.95 -5.64
CA MET A 45 -2.53 10.09 -4.74
C MET A 45 -2.73 9.70 -3.28
N TRP A 46 -3.70 8.82 -3.01
CA TRP A 46 -3.91 8.29 -1.68
C TRP A 46 -2.67 7.55 -1.15
N ALA A 47 -2.06 6.69 -1.96
CA ALA A 47 -0.85 5.96 -1.56
C ALA A 47 0.33 6.92 -1.32
N PHE A 48 0.53 7.91 -2.20
CA PHE A 48 1.58 8.93 -2.05
C PHE A 48 1.41 9.81 -0.83
N ASP A 49 0.18 10.12 -0.47
CA ASP A 49 -0.13 10.91 0.71
C ASP A 49 0.09 10.10 1.99
N CYS A 50 -0.45 8.88 2.05
CA CYS A 50 -0.35 8.03 3.23
C CYS A 50 1.09 7.57 3.52
N VAL A 51 1.94 7.43 2.50
CA VAL A 51 3.32 6.93 2.66
C VAL A 51 4.31 7.98 3.17
N ARG A 52 3.94 9.27 3.19
CA ARG A 52 4.83 10.34 3.68
C ARG A 52 5.27 10.11 5.13
N ALA A 53 4.35 9.70 6.00
CA ALA A 53 4.67 9.39 7.40
C ALA A 53 5.67 8.22 7.55
N PRO A 54 5.48 7.06 6.89
CA PRO A 54 6.50 6.01 6.80
C PRO A 54 7.88 6.49 6.34
N ILE A 55 7.95 7.36 5.33
CA ILE A 55 9.22 7.90 4.83
C ILE A 55 9.91 8.75 5.89
N GLU A 56 9.19 9.63 6.57
CA GLU A 56 9.78 10.45 7.65
C GLU A 56 10.26 9.59 8.82
N MET A 57 9.50 8.56 9.22
CA MET A 57 9.94 7.62 10.27
C MET A 57 11.24 6.88 9.88
N LEU A 58 11.37 6.47 8.62
CA LEU A 58 12.59 5.84 8.13
C LEU A 58 13.75 6.83 8.09
N LYS A 59 13.50 8.06 7.64
CA LYS A 59 14.52 9.12 7.55
C LYS A 59 15.05 9.54 8.92
N GLU A 60 14.21 9.57 9.95
CA GLU A 60 14.64 9.85 11.33
C GLU A 60 15.63 8.79 11.84
N ARG A 61 15.41 7.51 11.51
CA ARG A 61 16.23 6.40 11.99
C ARG A 61 17.43 6.10 11.08
N TYR A 62 17.30 6.39 9.79
CA TYR A 62 18.30 6.16 8.75
C TYR A 62 18.48 7.43 7.89
N PRO A 63 19.13 8.50 8.42
CA PRO A 63 19.24 9.78 7.72
C PRO A 63 19.93 9.71 6.36
N ASP A 64 20.86 8.76 6.21
CA ASP A 64 21.63 8.55 4.98
C ASP A 64 20.93 7.61 3.98
N GLU A 65 19.80 6.99 4.36
CA GLU A 65 19.05 6.09 3.49
C GLU A 65 18.05 6.85 2.62
N ALA A 66 18.52 7.35 1.49
CA ALA A 66 17.72 8.15 0.58
C ALA A 66 16.77 7.34 -0.33
N ARG A 67 16.93 6.01 -0.45
CA ARG A 67 16.19 5.20 -1.45
C ARG A 67 14.66 5.23 -1.26
N PRO A 68 14.08 5.15 -0.03
CA PRO A 68 12.64 5.26 0.17
C PRO A 68 12.05 6.59 -0.32
N GLY A 69 12.70 7.71 0.03
CA GLY A 69 12.26 9.05 -0.41
C GLY A 69 12.35 9.21 -1.93
N ARG A 70 13.45 8.76 -2.53
CA ARG A 70 13.67 8.81 -3.98
C ARG A 70 12.66 7.95 -4.77
N ALA A 71 12.22 6.83 -4.20
CA ALA A 71 11.18 6.00 -4.83
C ALA A 71 9.86 6.75 -4.95
N LEU A 72 9.43 7.48 -3.92
CA LEU A 72 8.23 8.32 -3.97
C LEU A 72 8.39 9.46 -4.97
N GLU A 73 9.52 10.17 -4.94
CA GLU A 73 9.78 11.30 -5.85
C GLU A 73 9.68 10.89 -7.32
N LEU A 74 10.33 9.78 -7.71
CA LEU A 74 10.28 9.30 -9.08
C LEU A 74 8.93 8.67 -9.44
N ALA A 75 8.21 8.09 -8.48
CA ALA A 75 6.84 7.66 -8.69
C ALA A 75 5.90 8.86 -8.95
N GLU A 76 6.04 9.96 -8.21
CA GLU A 76 5.31 11.21 -8.45
C GLU A 76 5.64 11.79 -9.82
N ALA A 77 6.92 11.84 -10.18
CA ALA A 77 7.35 12.28 -11.50
C ALA A 77 6.79 11.39 -12.62
N TRP A 78 6.75 10.07 -12.42
CA TRP A 78 6.19 9.14 -13.39
C TRP A 78 4.67 9.30 -13.52
N ALA A 79 3.95 9.46 -12.41
CA ALA A 79 2.51 9.74 -12.41
C ALA A 79 2.19 11.03 -13.18
N ARG A 80 3.10 12.01 -13.16
CA ARG A 80 2.99 13.26 -13.92
C ARG A 80 3.45 13.16 -15.38
N GLY A 81 4.04 12.05 -15.78
CA GLY A 81 4.59 11.84 -17.13
C GLY A 81 5.96 12.51 -17.36
N ASN A 82 6.63 12.96 -16.30
CA ASN A 82 7.93 13.65 -16.37
C ASN A 82 9.11 12.67 -16.54
N VAL A 83 8.96 11.43 -16.07
CA VAL A 83 9.93 10.35 -16.25
C VAL A 83 9.26 9.10 -16.80
N LYS A 84 10.06 8.19 -17.38
CA LYS A 84 9.55 6.93 -17.93
C LYS A 84 9.48 5.84 -16.86
N MET A 85 8.60 4.87 -17.06
CA MET A 85 8.41 3.74 -16.15
C MET A 85 9.71 3.03 -15.72
N PRO A 86 10.69 2.73 -16.61
CA PRO A 86 11.90 2.02 -16.19
C PRO A 86 12.72 2.76 -15.13
N GLU A 87 12.72 4.09 -15.17
CA GLU A 87 13.44 4.94 -14.23
C GLU A 87 12.78 4.91 -12.85
N ALA A 88 11.47 5.17 -12.78
CA ALA A 88 10.73 5.08 -11.52
C ALA A 88 10.74 3.65 -10.95
N ARG A 89 10.60 2.64 -11.81
CA ARG A 89 10.68 1.23 -11.41
C ARG A 89 12.03 0.89 -10.78
N ARG A 90 13.13 1.43 -11.31
CA ARG A 90 14.46 1.20 -10.71
C ARG A 90 14.50 1.72 -9.28
N ALA A 91 14.08 2.97 -9.04
CA ALA A 91 14.07 3.55 -7.70
C ALA A 91 13.13 2.81 -6.73
N ILE A 92 11.96 2.36 -7.21
CA ILE A 92 11.04 1.52 -6.42
C ILE A 92 11.70 0.21 -6.00
N LEU A 93 12.43 -0.45 -6.91
CA LEU A 93 13.18 -1.66 -6.60
C LEU A 93 14.33 -1.39 -5.64
N ASP A 94 14.98 -0.22 -5.74
CA ASP A 94 16.06 0.17 -4.83
C ASP A 94 15.52 0.40 -3.41
N ALA A 95 14.31 0.95 -3.24
CA ALA A 95 13.66 1.03 -1.92
C ALA A 95 13.36 -0.37 -1.32
N HIS A 96 12.98 -1.34 -2.15
CA HIS A 96 12.86 -2.74 -1.70
C HIS A 96 14.21 -3.39 -1.39
N ALA A 97 15.29 -2.97 -2.06
CA ALA A 97 16.64 -3.44 -1.74
C ALA A 97 17.11 -2.87 -0.39
N ALA A 98 16.84 -1.59 -0.11
CA ALA A 98 17.13 -0.97 1.19
C ALA A 98 16.53 -1.75 2.36
N ALA A 99 15.28 -2.23 2.20
CA ALA A 99 14.62 -3.07 3.20
C ALA A 99 15.43 -4.34 3.55
N LYS A 100 16.22 -4.90 2.63
CA LYS A 100 17.03 -6.11 2.89
C LYS A 100 18.31 -5.83 3.67
N GLU A 101 18.72 -4.58 3.72
CA GLU A 101 19.92 -4.12 4.42
C GLU A 101 19.59 -3.62 5.85
N MET A 102 18.30 -3.54 6.19
CA MET A 102 17.82 -3.20 7.53
C MET A 102 17.71 -4.44 8.41
N GLU A 103 17.94 -4.28 9.71
CA GLU A 103 17.86 -5.36 10.70
C GLU A 103 16.51 -5.39 11.44
N ASP A 104 15.90 -4.22 11.65
CA ASP A 104 14.67 -4.07 12.41
C ASP A 104 13.45 -4.47 11.57
N ARG A 105 12.68 -5.47 12.04
CA ARG A 105 11.52 -6.01 11.31
C ARG A 105 10.45 -4.95 11.00
N ALA A 106 10.26 -3.96 11.87
CA ALA A 106 9.29 -2.91 11.63
C ALA A 106 9.76 -1.95 10.54
N ASP A 107 11.06 -1.64 10.50
CA ASP A 107 11.63 -0.76 9.48
C ASP A 107 11.68 -1.44 8.10
N ILE A 108 12.02 -2.73 8.07
CA ILE A 108 11.89 -3.57 6.88
C ILE A 108 10.46 -3.47 6.33
N ALA A 109 9.46 -3.64 7.20
CA ALA A 109 8.06 -3.53 6.81
C ALA A 109 7.70 -2.12 6.31
N LEU A 110 8.13 -1.05 6.98
CA LEU A 110 7.93 0.32 6.49
C LEU A 110 8.56 0.54 5.11
N ALA A 111 9.80 0.11 4.88
CA ALA A 111 10.48 0.27 3.59
C ALA A 111 9.74 -0.49 2.46
N HIS A 112 9.21 -1.69 2.76
CA HIS A 112 8.32 -2.39 1.82
C HIS A 112 7.00 -1.64 1.57
N ALA A 113 6.41 -1.04 2.60
CA ALA A 113 5.22 -0.21 2.45
C ALA A 113 5.50 0.98 1.49
N VAL A 114 6.68 1.59 1.60
CA VAL A 114 7.12 2.67 0.70
C VAL A 114 7.22 2.21 -0.75
N GLY A 115 7.88 1.08 -0.99
CA GLY A 115 7.98 0.51 -2.34
C GLY A 115 6.62 0.19 -2.94
N HIS A 116 5.69 -0.37 -2.15
CA HIS A 116 4.33 -0.65 -2.60
C HIS A 116 3.52 0.62 -2.88
N ALA A 117 3.56 1.62 -2.01
CA ALA A 117 2.88 2.89 -2.24
C ALA A 117 3.35 3.53 -3.56
N SER A 118 4.66 3.56 -3.78
CA SER A 118 5.29 4.08 -5.00
C SER A 118 4.90 3.26 -6.25
N ALA A 119 4.80 1.94 -6.12
CA ALA A 119 4.37 1.03 -7.18
C ALA A 119 2.87 1.12 -7.52
N THR A 120 2.05 1.80 -6.72
CA THR A 120 0.62 2.03 -7.03
C THR A 120 0.43 2.75 -8.36
N VAL A 121 1.40 3.58 -8.79
CA VAL A 121 1.41 4.21 -10.12
C VAL A 121 1.37 3.17 -11.23
N HIS A 122 2.01 2.02 -11.04
CA HIS A 122 2.03 0.96 -12.02
C HIS A 122 0.67 0.26 -12.14
N VAL A 123 0.08 -0.10 -11.00
CA VAL A 123 -1.19 -0.83 -10.92
C VAL A 123 -1.79 -0.73 -9.53
N GLU A 124 -3.13 -0.71 -9.47
CA GLU A 124 -3.95 -0.49 -8.27
C GLU A 124 -3.71 -1.52 -7.16
N THR A 125 -3.35 -2.75 -7.52
CA THR A 125 -3.16 -3.85 -6.55
C THR A 125 -2.01 -3.61 -5.56
N HIS A 126 -1.08 -2.71 -5.88
CA HIS A 126 0.00 -2.33 -4.96
C HIS A 126 -0.49 -1.47 -3.79
N ALA A 127 -1.65 -0.80 -3.93
CA ALA A 127 -2.24 0.03 -2.88
C ALA A 127 -2.46 -0.76 -1.58
N LEU A 128 -2.89 -2.02 -1.68
CA LEU A 128 -3.04 -2.89 -0.50
C LEU A 128 -1.70 -3.33 0.10
N GLY A 129 -0.62 -3.33 -0.68
CA GLY A 129 0.71 -3.62 -0.17
C GLY A 129 1.17 -2.57 0.85
N LEU A 130 0.91 -1.28 0.60
CA LEU A 130 1.14 -0.20 1.57
C LEU A 130 0.44 -0.53 2.90
N VAL A 131 -0.86 -0.85 2.84
CA VAL A 131 -1.67 -1.16 4.02
C VAL A 131 -1.11 -2.36 4.78
N PHE A 132 -0.82 -3.47 4.08
CA PHE A 132 -0.40 -4.70 4.74
C PHE A 132 0.94 -4.54 5.46
N TYR A 133 1.89 -3.88 4.81
CA TYR A 133 3.23 -3.71 5.36
C TYR A 133 3.28 -2.63 6.44
N GLU A 134 2.64 -1.47 6.25
CA GLU A 134 2.64 -0.43 7.29
C GLU A 134 1.88 -0.90 8.55
N LEU A 135 0.72 -1.56 8.40
CA LEU A 135 0.03 -2.12 9.57
C LEU A 135 0.86 -3.23 10.25
N THR A 136 1.63 -4.00 9.49
CA THR A 136 2.58 -4.94 10.08
C THR A 136 3.62 -4.20 10.92
N ALA A 137 4.20 -3.11 10.41
CA ALA A 137 5.13 -2.27 11.18
C ALA A 137 4.49 -1.69 12.44
N VAL A 138 3.23 -1.24 12.37
CA VAL A 138 2.47 -0.74 13.54
C VAL A 138 2.37 -1.82 14.63
N VAL A 139 2.00 -3.06 14.26
CA VAL A 139 1.93 -4.17 15.21
C VAL A 139 3.30 -4.48 15.82
N LEU A 140 4.35 -4.50 14.99
CA LEU A 140 5.70 -4.79 15.45
C LEU A 140 6.23 -3.75 16.44
N ARG A 141 5.89 -2.46 16.24
CA ARG A 141 6.31 -1.35 17.12
C ARG A 141 5.50 -1.27 18.41
N ALA A 142 4.19 -1.46 18.34
CA ALA A 142 3.31 -1.41 19.51
C ALA A 142 3.39 -2.68 20.39
N GLY A 143 3.79 -3.81 19.80
CA GLY A 143 3.81 -5.11 20.47
C GLY A 143 2.43 -5.76 20.54
N LEU A 144 2.42 -7.08 20.79
CA LEU A 144 1.19 -7.90 20.73
C LEU A 144 0.15 -7.56 21.80
N GLU A 145 0.52 -6.82 22.85
CA GLU A 145 -0.37 -6.49 23.97
C GLU A 145 -1.14 -5.18 23.76
N SER A 146 -0.73 -4.32 22.81
CA SER A 146 -1.27 -2.96 22.69
C SER A 146 -1.50 -2.46 21.26
N TYR A 147 -1.29 -3.29 20.24
CA TYR A 147 -1.34 -2.85 18.84
C TYR A 147 -2.74 -2.48 18.35
N GLU A 148 -3.80 -2.98 18.98
CA GLU A 148 -5.15 -2.91 18.43
C GLU A 148 -5.62 -1.48 18.21
N SER A 149 -5.45 -0.62 19.21
CA SER A 149 -5.81 0.80 19.11
C SER A 149 -5.03 1.51 18.00
N ALA A 150 -3.73 1.23 17.87
CA ALA A 150 -2.88 1.83 16.85
C ALA A 150 -3.26 1.35 15.43
N VAL A 151 -3.63 0.08 15.27
CA VAL A 151 -4.12 -0.45 13.99
C VAL A 151 -5.49 0.13 13.64
N GLU A 152 -6.41 0.22 14.60
CA GLU A 152 -7.74 0.83 14.38
C GLU A 152 -7.63 2.31 13.99
N GLU A 153 -6.77 3.07 14.67
CA GLU A 153 -6.48 4.46 14.34
C GLU A 153 -5.90 4.59 12.92
N LYS A 154 -4.90 3.76 12.59
CA LYS A 154 -4.27 3.80 11.26
C LYS A 154 -5.24 3.39 10.15
N LEU A 155 -6.14 2.44 10.39
CA LEU A 155 -7.20 2.07 9.45
C LEU A 155 -8.20 3.19 9.22
N ARG A 156 -8.62 3.88 10.28
CA ARG A 156 -9.47 5.07 10.17
C ARG A 156 -8.80 6.15 9.34
N TYR A 157 -7.53 6.44 9.62
CA TYR A 157 -6.73 7.37 8.82
C TYR A 157 -6.72 6.99 7.34
N TYR A 158 -6.45 5.73 7.01
CA TYR A 158 -6.47 5.27 5.62
C TYR A 158 -7.83 5.49 4.94
N TYR A 159 -8.91 5.17 5.65
CA TYR A 159 -10.27 5.31 5.14
C TYR A 159 -10.61 6.78 4.88
N ASP A 160 -10.35 7.66 5.85
CA ASP A 160 -10.64 9.10 5.76
C ASP A 160 -9.83 9.77 4.65
N ARG A 161 -8.54 9.42 4.51
CA ARG A 161 -7.71 9.91 3.40
C ARG A 161 -8.20 9.40 2.06
N LEU A 162 -8.71 8.16 1.98
CA LEU A 162 -9.23 7.62 0.73
C LEU A 162 -10.51 8.34 0.29
N LEU A 163 -11.41 8.62 1.22
CA LEU A 163 -12.60 9.45 0.96
C LEU A 163 -12.20 10.86 0.51
N TYR A 164 -11.22 11.48 1.16
CA TYR A 164 -10.69 12.77 0.73
C TYR A 164 -10.22 12.72 -0.73
N TRP A 165 -9.39 11.74 -1.11
CA TRP A 165 -8.91 11.66 -2.49
C TRP A 165 -10.00 11.29 -3.48
N GLN A 166 -10.96 10.45 -3.09
CA GLN A 166 -12.14 10.14 -3.91
C GLN A 166 -12.91 11.41 -4.29
N GLU A 167 -13.08 12.34 -3.35
CA GLU A 167 -13.80 13.59 -3.56
C GLU A 167 -12.98 14.68 -4.27
N ASN A 168 -11.64 14.60 -4.25
CA ASN A 168 -10.77 15.68 -4.68
C ASN A 168 -9.92 15.37 -5.92
N ILE A 169 -9.82 14.10 -6.36
CA ILE A 169 -8.93 13.72 -7.47
C ILE A 169 -9.22 14.45 -8.80
N ASP A 170 -10.49 14.74 -9.08
CA ASP A 170 -10.89 15.44 -10.31
C ASP A 170 -10.82 16.97 -10.18
N LYS A 171 -10.55 17.49 -8.97
CA LYS A 171 -10.43 18.93 -8.68
C LYS A 171 -9.00 19.44 -8.78
N ILE A 172 -8.01 18.54 -8.69
CA ILE A 172 -6.60 18.95 -8.73
C ILE A 172 -6.16 19.26 -10.16
N GLN A 173 -5.40 20.35 -10.31
CA GLN A 173 -4.82 20.76 -11.59
C GLN A 173 -3.38 20.25 -11.68
N VAL A 174 -3.23 19.00 -12.12
CA VAL A 174 -1.91 18.40 -12.36
C VAL A 174 -1.87 17.76 -13.75
N CYS A 175 -0.70 17.79 -14.39
CA CYS A 175 -0.45 16.99 -15.58
C CYS A 175 -0.37 15.52 -15.18
N TRP A 176 -1.20 14.67 -15.79
CA TRP A 176 -1.18 13.23 -15.61
C TRP A 176 -0.49 12.54 -16.78
N ALA A 177 0.24 11.47 -16.49
CA ALA A 177 0.65 10.54 -17.52
C ALA A 177 -0.59 9.94 -18.19
N LYS A 178 -0.56 9.83 -19.53
CA LYS A 178 -1.72 9.42 -20.34
C LYS A 178 -2.37 8.10 -19.88
N PHE A 179 -1.59 7.16 -19.36
CA PHE A 179 -2.10 5.87 -18.92
C PHE A 179 -2.94 5.94 -17.63
N LEU A 180 -2.80 7.00 -16.82
CA LEU A 180 -3.58 7.23 -15.61
C LEU A 180 -4.92 7.94 -15.87
N LEU A 181 -5.16 8.37 -17.11
CA LEU A 181 -6.39 9.05 -17.52
C LEU A 181 -7.48 8.09 -18.04
N ASP A 182 -7.16 6.80 -18.16
CA ASP A 182 -8.11 5.77 -18.62
C ASP A 182 -8.95 5.22 -17.46
N ASP A 183 -9.95 6.00 -17.05
CA ASP A 183 -10.91 5.63 -16.00
C ASP A 183 -11.88 4.52 -16.42
N ALA A 184 -11.95 4.17 -17.71
CA ALA A 184 -12.84 3.13 -18.19
C ALA A 184 -12.33 1.72 -17.85
N ARG A 185 -11.05 1.58 -17.51
CA ARG A 185 -10.46 0.31 -17.10
C ARG A 185 -11.03 -0.11 -15.75
N PRO A 186 -11.41 -1.39 -15.60
CA PRO A 186 -11.81 -1.89 -14.30
C PRO A 186 -10.60 -1.89 -13.37
N ASN A 187 -10.81 -1.39 -12.16
CA ASN A 187 -9.84 -1.42 -11.07
C ASN A 187 -9.26 -2.84 -10.91
N LYS A 188 -7.93 -2.97 -10.99
CA LYS A 188 -7.27 -4.29 -11.01
C LYS A 188 -7.40 -5.05 -9.69
N GLU A 189 -7.55 -4.38 -8.56
CA GLU A 189 -7.81 -5.04 -7.28
C GLU A 189 -9.21 -5.66 -7.27
N LYS A 190 -10.23 -4.96 -7.79
CA LYS A 190 -11.58 -5.51 -7.96
C LYS A 190 -11.56 -6.77 -8.83
N VAL A 191 -10.91 -6.70 -9.99
CA VAL A 191 -10.77 -7.85 -10.91
C VAL A 191 -10.05 -9.01 -10.25
N LEU A 192 -9.01 -8.75 -9.46
CA LEU A 192 -8.28 -9.76 -8.71
C LEU A 192 -9.19 -10.42 -7.66
N ASN A 193 -9.92 -9.63 -6.88
CA ASN A 193 -10.76 -10.14 -5.81
C ASN A 193 -11.93 -10.98 -6.36
N GLU A 194 -12.56 -10.56 -7.46
CA GLU A 194 -13.60 -11.34 -8.14
C GLU A 194 -13.11 -12.71 -8.62
N LYS A 195 -11.85 -12.81 -9.09
CA LYS A 195 -11.22 -14.09 -9.49
C LYS A 195 -10.89 -14.99 -8.31
N ARG A 196 -10.65 -14.41 -7.12
CA ARG A 196 -10.33 -15.16 -5.89
C ARG A 196 -11.57 -15.78 -5.25
N ARG A 197 -12.79 -15.31 -5.55
CA ARG A 197 -14.03 -15.86 -4.99
C ARG A 197 -14.28 -17.29 -5.51
N PRO A 198 -14.50 -18.27 -4.63
CA PRO A 198 -14.82 -19.63 -5.05
C PRO A 198 -16.10 -19.63 -5.88
N GLY A 199 -16.00 -20.06 -7.15
CA GLY A 199 -17.12 -20.09 -8.12
C GLY A 199 -16.82 -19.45 -9.50
N LYS A 200 -15.73 -18.69 -9.66
CA LYS A 200 -15.32 -18.06 -10.94
C LYS A 200 -13.95 -18.51 -11.47
N ARG A 201 -13.53 -19.76 -11.21
CA ARG A 201 -12.49 -20.36 -12.07
C ARG A 201 -13.14 -20.60 -13.44
N SER A 202 -12.87 -19.69 -14.38
CA SER A 202 -13.26 -19.80 -15.79
C SER A 202 -13.03 -21.23 -16.26
N SER A 203 -14.11 -21.89 -16.67
CA SER A 203 -14.05 -22.94 -17.68
C SER A 203 -13.19 -22.42 -18.82
N ARG A 204 -12.00 -23.02 -18.99
CA ARG A 204 -11.30 -22.95 -20.27
C ARG A 204 -12.13 -23.83 -21.21
N GLN A 205 -12.81 -23.22 -22.18
CA GLN A 205 -13.24 -23.95 -23.37
C GLN A 205 -11.98 -24.28 -24.17
N GLU A 206 -11.88 -25.55 -24.54
CA GLU A 206 -10.93 -26.12 -25.50
C GLU A 206 -11.16 -25.53 -26.90
#